data_AF-A0A914NBS6-F1
#
_entry.id   AF-A0A914NBS6-F1
#
_cell.length_a   1.000
_cell.length_b   1.000
_cell.length_c   1.000
_cell.angle_alpha   90.00
_cell.angle_beta   90.00
_cell.angle_gamma   90.00
#
_symmetry.space_group_name_H-M   'P 1'
#
loop_
_entity.id
_entity.type
_entity.pdbx_description
1 polymer ?
#
loop_
_entity_poly.entity_id
_entity_poly.type
_entity_poly.pdbx_seq_one_letter_code
_entity_poly.pdbx_strand_id
1 'polypeptide(L)' 'MNYNNLIVRILSCEICGKPSESKNYSVVSCPGCKQFFRRTVLYQKVVKCKRNKKCDIINGWCSYIN' A
#
# COMPACT_ATOMS: atom_id res chain seq x y z
N MET A 1 8.31 27.60 -5.67
CA MET A 1 8.18 27.22 -4.24
C MET A 1 9.50 26.61 -3.80
N ASN A 2 10.08 27.14 -2.72
CA ASN A 2 11.46 26.88 -2.27
C ASN A 2 11.54 25.58 -1.45
N TYR A 3 12.36 24.61 -1.89
CA TYR A 3 12.52 23.28 -1.28
C TYR A 3 13.46 23.25 -0.05
N ASN A 4 13.68 24.38 0.62
CA ASN A 4 14.71 24.48 1.67
C ASN A 4 14.23 24.10 3.08
N ASN A 5 13.22 23.22 3.26
CA ASN A 5 12.85 22.73 4.61
C ASN A 5 12.03 21.43 4.69
N LEU A 6 12.10 20.52 3.73
CA LEU A 6 11.36 19.25 3.78
C LEU A 6 12.26 18.09 3.33
N ILE A 7 13.07 17.56 4.25
CA ILE A 7 13.51 16.16 4.13
C ILE A 7 12.26 15.31 4.38
N VAL A 8 11.39 15.18 3.38
CA VAL A 8 10.34 14.17 3.39
C VAL A 8 11.09 12.85 3.35
N ARG A 9 11.18 12.15 4.49
CA ARG A 9 11.69 10.78 4.51
C ARG A 9 10.69 9.94 3.72
N ILE A 10 10.97 9.75 2.44
CA ILE A 10 10.25 8.78 1.61
C ILE A 10 10.72 7.40 2.07
N LEU A 11 9.83 6.69 2.74
CA LEU A 11 10.04 5.33 3.19
C LEU A 11 9.54 4.36 2.11
N SER A 12 10.03 3.11 2.12
CA SER A 12 9.49 2.06 1.26
C SER A 12 8.32 1.38 1.96
N CYS A 13 7.19 1.22 1.25
CA CYS A 13 6.05 0.47 1.73
C CYS A 13 6.43 -1.00 1.98
N GLU A 14 6.26 -1.48 3.20
CA GLU A 14 6.59 -2.86 3.59
C GLU A 14 5.70 -3.91 2.89
N ILE A 15 4.62 -3.48 2.23
CA ILE A 15 3.64 -4.35 1.58
C ILE A 15 3.94 -4.52 0.08
N CYS A 16 4.28 -3.43 -0.62
CA CYS A 16 4.43 -3.44 -2.08
C CYS A 16 5.64 -2.65 -2.62
N GLY A 17 6.54 -2.19 -1.75
CA GLY A 17 7.77 -1.48 -2.13
C GLY A 17 7.61 -0.04 -2.60
N LYS A 18 6.39 0.41 -2.96
CA LYS A 18 6.12 1.78 -3.43
C LYS A 18 6.48 2.84 -2.37
N PRO A 19 6.77 4.09 -2.79
CA PRO A 19 6.98 5.22 -1.89
C PRO A 19 5.84 5.38 -0.87
N SER A 20 6.23 5.65 0.37
CA SER A 20 5.35 5.95 1.49
C SER A 20 5.87 7.15 2.26
N GLU A 21 4.95 7.99 2.69
CA GLU A 21 5.25 9.19 3.49
C GLU A 21 5.07 8.93 4.99
N SER A 22 4.40 7.85 5.38
CA SER A 22 3.98 7.63 6.77
C SER A 22 3.66 6.18 7.12
N LYS A 23 3.59 5.90 8.43
CA LYS A 23 3.03 4.65 8.96
C LYS A 23 1.50 4.72 8.98
N ASN A 24 0.83 3.67 8.52
CA ASN A 24 -0.61 3.49 8.67
C ASN A 24 -0.87 2.12 9.29
N TYR A 25 -1.73 2.07 10.32
CA TYR A 25 -2.04 0.82 11.02
C TYR A 25 -0.76 0.10 11.53
N SER A 26 0.15 0.89 12.11
CA SER A 26 1.43 0.44 12.69
C SER A 26 2.52 -0.02 11.72
N VAL A 27 2.28 -0.02 10.40
CA VAL A 27 3.26 -0.40 9.37
C VAL A 27 3.51 0.71 8.36
N VAL A 28 4.73 0.81 7.81
CA VAL A 28 5.00 1.74 6.70
C VAL A 28 4.25 1.25 5.46
N SER A 29 3.31 2.05 4.96
CA SER A 29 2.45 1.65 3.85
C SER A 29 2.17 2.81 2.89
N CYS A 30 2.16 2.52 1.59
CA CYS A 30 1.82 3.52 0.59
C CYS A 30 0.30 3.83 0.61
N PRO A 31 -0.15 4.96 0.02
CA PRO A 31 -1.57 5.33 -0.01
C PRO A 31 -2.49 4.24 -0.59
N GLY A 32 -2.02 3.48 -1.57
CA GLY A 32 -2.76 2.37 -2.17
C GLY A 32 -3.01 1.23 -1.19
N CYS A 33 -1.97 0.74 -0.51
CA CYS A 33 -2.10 -0.33 0.47
C CYS A 33 -2.93 0.07 1.69
N LYS A 34 -2.77 1.31 2.18
CA LYS A 34 -3.63 1.91 3.21
C LYS A 34 -5.11 1.83 2.81
N GLN A 35 -5.43 2.33 1.61
CA GLN A 35 -6.81 2.41 1.13
C GLN A 35 -7.42 1.04 0.83
N PHE A 36 -6.59 0.10 0.35
CA PHE A 36 -6.99 -1.30 0.18
C PHE A 36 -7.36 -1.94 1.52
N PHE A 37 -6.47 -1.88 2.52
CA PHE A 37 -6.71 -2.45 3.85
C PHE A 37 -7.99 -1.86 4.49
N ARG A 38 -8.13 -0.52 4.44
CA ARG A 38 -9.33 0.16 4.96
C ARG A 38 -10.63 -0.36 4.33
N ARG A 39 -10.67 -0.56 3.01
CA ARG A 39 -11.87 -1.08 2.31
C ARG A 39 -12.16 -2.52 2.68
N THR A 40 -11.14 -3.36 2.75
CA THR A 40 -11.29 -4.78 3.10
C THR A 40 -11.87 -4.94 4.50
N VAL A 41 -11.37 -4.17 5.47
CA VAL A 41 -11.87 -4.20 6.86
C VAL A 41 -13.27 -3.60 6.97
N LEU A 42 -13.48 -2.37 6.47
CA LEU A 42 -14.77 -1.68 6.63
C LEU A 42 -15.94 -2.40 5.95
N TYR A 43 -15.70 -3.01 4.79
CA TYR A 43 -16.74 -3.68 4.02
C TYR A 43 -16.71 -5.21 4.16
N GLN A 44 -15.89 -5.74 5.08
CA GLN A 44 -15.71 -7.18 5.28
C GLN A 44 -15.49 -7.93 3.96
N LYS A 45 -14.73 -7.32 3.04
CA LYS A 45 -14.63 -7.79 1.65
C LYS A 45 -13.85 -9.10 1.60
N VAL A 46 -14.49 -10.17 1.15
CA VAL A 46 -13.80 -11.42 0.83
C VAL A 46 -13.12 -11.28 -0.51
N VAL A 47 -11.84 -10.96 -0.46
CA VAL A 47 -10.96 -10.87 -1.61
C VAL A 47 -10.66 -12.26 -2.15
N LYS A 48 -11.00 -12.52 -3.43
CA LYS A 48 -10.62 -13.75 -4.13
C LYS A 48 -9.48 -13.46 -5.11
N CYS A 49 -8.37 -14.16 -4.93
CA CYS A 49 -7.24 -14.05 -5.83
C CYS A 49 -7.57 -14.64 -7.21
N LYS A 50 -7.44 -13.84 -8.27
CA LYS A 50 -7.64 -14.28 -9.67
C LYS A 50 -6.54 -15.20 -10.19
N ARG A 51 -5.36 -15.21 -9.54
CA ARG A 51 -4.16 -15.97 -9.93
C ARG A 51 -3.88 -17.16 -9.00
N ASN A 52 -4.91 -17.75 -8.41
CA ASN A 52 -4.77 -18.90 -7.50
C ASN A 52 -3.69 -18.70 -6.41
N LYS A 53 -3.73 -17.54 -5.74
CA LYS A 53 -2.79 -17.12 -4.69
C LYS A 53 -1.32 -16.95 -5.13
N LYS A 54 -1.02 -16.98 -6.44
CA LYS A 54 0.33 -16.73 -7.01
C LYS A 54 0.49 -15.29 -7.51
N CYS A 55 0.28 -14.31 -6.63
CA CYS A 55 0.42 -12.88 -6.95
C CYS A 55 1.74 -12.32 -6.40
N ASP A 56 2.50 -11.64 -7.25
CA ASP A 56 3.69 -10.89 -6.84
C ASP A 56 3.29 -9.48 -6.40
N ILE A 57 3.30 -9.24 -5.09
CA ILE A 57 2.84 -7.97 -4.49
C ILE A 57 3.92 -6.87 -4.64
N ILE A 58 5.17 -7.28 -4.83
CA ILE A 58 6.39 -6.47 -4.75
C ILE A 58 6.48 -5.42 -5.87
N ASN A 59 5.85 -5.68 -7.04
CA ASN A 59 5.87 -4.76 -8.18
C ASN A 59 4.64 -3.85 -8.26
N GLY A 60 3.89 -3.68 -7.16
CA GLY A 60 2.76 -2.77 -7.16
C GLY A 60 1.51 -3.29 -7.85
N TRP A 61 1.40 -4.60 -8.07
CA TRP A 61 0.22 -5.29 -8.62
C TRP A 61 -0.92 -5.42 -7.59
N CYS A 62 -1.11 -4.38 -6.76
CA CYS A 62 -2.26 -4.24 -5.88
C CYS A 62 -3.55 -3.90 -6.67
N SER A 63 -3.44 -3.74 -8.00
CA SER A 63 -4.57 -3.49 -8.91
C SER A 63 -5.45 -4.73 -9.19
N TYR A 64 -4.99 -5.94 -8.85
CA TYR A 64 -5.73 -7.19 -9.17
C TYR A 64 -6.50 -7.76 -8.00
N ILE A 65 -6.51 -7.05 -6.88
CA ILE A 65 -7.28 -7.40 -5.70
C ILE A 65 -8.55 -6.55 -5.70
N ASN A 66 -9.42 -6.81 -6.69
CA ASN A 66 -10.81 -6.38 -6.60
C ASN A 66 -11.55 -7.45 -5.79
#